data_AF-A0A2E0F1V2-F1
#
_entry.id   AF-A0A2E0F1V2-F1
#
_cell.length_a   1.000
_cell.length_b   1.000
_cell.length_c   1.000
_cell.angle_alpha   90.00
_cell.angle_beta   90.00
_cell.angle_gamma   90.00
#
_symmetry.space_group_name_H-M   'P 1'
#
loop_
_entity.id
_entity.type
_entity.pdbx_description
1 polymer ?
#
loop_
_entity_poly.entity_id
_entity_poly.type
_entity_poly.pdbx_seq_one_letter_code
_entity_poly.pdbx_strand_id
1 'polypeptide(L)'
;MVQADGSIIELIEPNKTSGIQAALFMDGRYPTYGMGSTPIHSVEVTTKDMEGLPDARGDSIRGILSSDYGIDVGRVKVTLGYLIKADLQVEELQRTVYDLFADPIIEHGTCNGNLLDDDNIFPNPPEAIVQVGFKPGVTDNAGQAGLDGLTTLF
;
A
#
# COMPACT_ATOMS: atom_id res chain seq x y z
N MET A 1 -32.14 -4.40 -4.08
CA MET A 1 -31.88 -4.91 -5.44
C MET A 1 -30.51 -4.40 -5.83
N VAL A 2 -29.51 -5.28 -5.86
CA VAL A 2 -28.12 -4.91 -6.19
C VAL A 2 -28.04 -4.84 -7.70
N GLN A 3 -27.97 -3.63 -8.24
CA GLN A 3 -27.77 -3.43 -9.66
C GLN A 3 -26.27 -3.59 -9.90
N ALA A 4 -25.90 -4.75 -10.45
CA ALA A 4 -24.59 -4.99 -11.02
C ALA A 4 -24.47 -4.13 -12.29
N ASP A 5 -23.95 -2.92 -12.12
CA ASP A 5 -23.42 -2.14 -13.23
C ASP A 5 -21.91 -2.10 -13.06
N GLY A 6 -21.20 -2.54 -14.10
CA GLY A 6 -19.82 -3.00 -14.03
C GLY A 6 -18.90 -2.05 -13.26
N SER A 7 -18.21 -2.59 -12.26
CA SER A 7 -17.16 -1.87 -11.55
C SER A 7 -16.04 -1.54 -12.53
N ILE A 8 -16.10 -0.34 -13.11
CA ILE A 8 -14.97 0.30 -13.75
C ILE A 8 -13.94 0.53 -12.65
N ILE A 9 -12.91 -0.31 -12.63
CA ILE A 9 -11.65 0.01 -11.95
C ILE A 9 -11.01 1.10 -12.81
N GLU A 10 -11.24 2.36 -12.42
CA GLU A 10 -10.64 3.51 -13.07
C GLU A 10 -9.21 3.66 -12.52
N LEU A 11 -8.24 3.20 -13.31
CA LEU A 11 -6.82 3.46 -13.06
C LEU A 11 -6.57 4.93 -13.41
N ILE A 12 -6.40 5.76 -12.38
CA ILE A 12 -6.07 7.18 -12.55
C ILE A 12 -4.65 7.27 -13.15
N GLU A 13 -4.54 7.68 -14.42
CA GLU A 13 -3.26 8.00 -15.07
C GLU A 13 -2.83 9.43 -14.73
N PRO A 14 -1.60 9.66 -14.23
CA PRO A 14 -0.89 10.90 -14.44
C PRO A 14 0.16 10.69 -15.53
N ASN A 15 -0.24 10.94 -16.78
CA ASN A 15 0.56 11.34 -17.95
C ASN A 15 1.96 10.74 -18.17
N LYS A 16 2.10 10.05 -19.31
CA LYS A 16 3.29 9.91 -20.19
C LYS A 16 4.52 10.76 -19.78
N THR A 17 5.67 10.13 -19.51
CA THR A 17 6.97 10.40 -20.17
C THR A 17 7.96 9.25 -19.83
N SER A 18 8.72 8.83 -20.82
CA SER A 18 9.89 7.96 -20.69
C SER A 18 10.95 8.62 -19.80
N GLY A 19 11.37 7.94 -18.74
CA GLY A 19 12.43 8.43 -17.86
C GLY A 19 12.09 8.15 -16.40
N ILE A 20 13.09 7.73 -15.63
CA ILE A 20 12.97 7.53 -14.18
C ILE A 20 12.33 8.77 -13.57
N GLN A 21 11.14 8.61 -12.98
CA GLN A 21 10.46 9.63 -12.21
C GLN A 21 10.10 9.01 -10.85
N ALA A 22 10.87 9.39 -9.83
CA ALA A 22 10.38 9.36 -8.47
C ALA A 22 9.29 10.43 -8.37
N ALA A 23 8.07 10.02 -8.04
CA ALA A 23 6.98 10.93 -7.74
C ALA A 23 6.54 10.68 -6.30
N LEU A 24 6.94 11.60 -5.42
CA LEU A 24 6.31 11.81 -4.13
C LEU A 24 5.13 12.77 -4.38
N PHE A 25 3.90 12.32 -4.14
CA PHE A 25 2.75 13.19 -3.86
C PHE A 25 2.28 12.79 -2.45
N MET A 26 2.65 13.45 -1.35
CA MET A 26 2.45 14.84 -0.85
C MET A 26 1.08 15.07 -0.18
N ASP A 27 1.16 15.25 1.15
CA ASP A 27 0.18 15.73 2.12
C ASP A 27 -1.05 14.82 2.33
N GLY A 28 -1.31 14.43 3.58
CA GLY A 28 -2.39 13.56 4.04
C GLY A 28 -3.79 14.14 3.86
N ARG A 29 -4.11 14.64 2.66
CA ARG A 29 -5.42 15.15 2.26
C ARG A 29 -5.92 14.32 1.10
N TYR A 30 -6.59 13.22 1.43
CA TYR A 30 -7.52 12.58 0.52
C TYR A 30 -8.49 13.65 0.00
N PRO A 31 -8.74 13.74 -1.31
CA PRO A 31 -9.65 14.74 -1.85
C PRO A 31 -11.03 14.55 -1.23
N THR A 32 -11.54 15.56 -0.53
CA THR A 32 -12.93 15.62 -0.09
C THR A 32 -13.79 15.85 -1.33
N TYR A 33 -14.29 14.76 -1.92
CA TYR A 33 -15.24 14.85 -3.02
C TYR A 33 -16.65 15.15 -2.47
N GLY A 34 -17.35 16.05 -3.16
CA GLY A 34 -18.74 16.38 -2.88
C GLY A 34 -19.66 15.17 -2.98
N MET A 35 -20.82 15.24 -2.33
CA MET A 35 -21.88 14.22 -2.32
C MET A 35 -22.07 13.58 -3.71
N GLY A 36 -21.54 12.37 -3.91
CA GLY A 36 -21.71 11.62 -5.15
C GLY A 36 -20.63 10.58 -5.52
N SER A 37 -19.41 10.66 -4.97
CA SER A 37 -18.36 9.66 -5.27
C SER A 37 -18.00 8.80 -4.05
N THR A 38 -17.95 7.48 -4.24
CA THR A 38 -17.45 6.53 -3.24
C THR A 38 -16.04 6.93 -2.77
N PRO A 39 -15.79 7.02 -1.44
CA PRO A 39 -14.48 7.40 -0.93
C PRO A 39 -13.41 6.37 -1.29
N ILE A 40 -12.15 6.84 -1.34
CA ILE A 40 -10.98 6.00 -1.50
C ILE A 40 -10.20 6.03 -0.19
N HIS A 41 -9.91 4.84 0.34
CA HIS A 41 -9.12 4.62 1.52
C HIS A 41 -7.77 4.02 1.14
N SER A 42 -6.74 4.27 1.95
CA SER A 42 -5.47 3.56 1.84
C SER A 42 -5.25 2.63 3.02
N VAL A 43 -4.58 1.50 2.76
CA VAL A 43 -4.02 0.63 3.79
C VAL A 43 -2.55 0.43 3.46
N GLU A 44 -1.69 0.61 4.45
CA GLU A 44 -0.25 0.35 4.34
C GLU A 44 0.16 -0.70 5.36
N VAL A 45 1.01 -1.63 4.93
CA VAL A 45 1.45 -2.79 5.73
C VAL A 45 2.95 -2.99 5.59
N THR A 46 3.66 -3.13 6.71
CA THR A 46 5.10 -3.46 6.73
C THR A 46 5.41 -4.50 7.79
N THR A 47 6.44 -5.31 7.58
CA THR A 47 6.92 -6.25 8.60
C THR A 47 7.43 -5.53 9.85
N LYS A 48 7.11 -6.08 11.02
CA LYS A 48 7.59 -5.58 12.33
C LYS A 48 9.07 -5.86 12.52
N ASP A 49 9.73 -4.98 13.26
CA ASP A 49 11.10 -5.22 13.71
C ASP A 49 11.05 -6.05 15.00
N MET A 50 11.22 -7.36 14.86
CA MET A 50 11.16 -8.31 15.98
C MET A 50 12.38 -9.24 15.97
N GLU A 51 12.86 -9.58 17.15
CA GLU A 51 13.94 -10.57 17.28
C GLU A 51 13.52 -11.90 16.69
N GLY A 52 14.35 -12.46 15.80
CA GLY A 52 14.08 -13.72 15.12
C GLY A 52 13.11 -13.63 13.93
N LEU A 53 12.63 -12.43 13.57
CA LEU A 53 11.79 -12.20 12.39
C LEU A 53 12.54 -11.36 11.35
N PRO A 54 13.15 -11.97 10.33
CA PRO A 54 13.76 -11.22 9.24
C PRO A 54 12.70 -10.58 8.34
N ASP A 55 12.96 -9.36 7.86
CA ASP A 55 12.20 -8.75 6.76
C ASP A 55 12.66 -9.37 5.43
N ALA A 56 12.10 -10.55 5.11
CA ALA A 56 12.49 -11.30 3.92
C ALA A 56 12.28 -10.52 2.62
N ARG A 57 11.30 -9.61 2.56
CA ARG A 57 11.02 -8.79 1.37
C ARG A 57 12.14 -7.75 1.18
N GLY A 58 12.49 -7.05 2.25
CA GLY A 58 13.60 -6.11 2.26
C GLY A 58 14.94 -6.79 1.96
N ASP A 59 15.22 -7.92 2.61
CA ASP A 59 16.45 -8.68 2.42
C ASP A 59 16.61 -9.19 0.98
N SER A 60 15.52 -9.62 0.34
CA SER A 60 15.53 -10.04 -1.06
C SER A 60 15.89 -8.89 -2.00
N ILE A 61 15.30 -7.71 -1.83
CA ILE A 61 15.60 -6.53 -2.65
C ILE A 61 17.04 -6.08 -2.43
N ARG A 62 17.52 -6.03 -1.18
CA ARG A 62 18.92 -5.72 -0.87
C ARG A 62 19.86 -6.71 -1.57
N GLY A 63 19.53 -8.00 -1.55
CA GLY A 63 20.30 -9.03 -2.23
C GLY A 63 20.41 -8.76 -3.73
N ILE A 64 19.29 -8.48 -4.40
CA ILE A 64 19.23 -8.16 -5.83
C ILE A 64 20.04 -6.89 -6.16
N LEU A 65 19.91 -5.83 -5.36
CA LEU A 65 20.67 -4.59 -5.56
C LEU A 65 22.18 -4.84 -5.51
N SER A 66 22.64 -5.65 -4.56
CA SER A 66 24.06 -5.98 -4.43
C SER A 66 24.53 -6.93 -5.55
N SER A 67 23.80 -8.02 -5.82
CA SER A 67 24.23 -9.04 -6.78
C SER A 67 24.18 -8.58 -8.23
N ASP A 68 23.12 -7.88 -8.62
CA ASP A 68 22.84 -7.59 -10.03
C ASP A 68 23.37 -6.22 -10.44
N TYR A 69 23.48 -5.30 -9.47
CA TYR A 69 23.83 -3.90 -9.73
C TYR A 69 25.04 -3.39 -8.94
N GLY A 70 25.61 -4.19 -8.01
CA GLY A 70 26.74 -3.76 -7.17
C GLY A 70 26.39 -2.60 -6.23
N ILE A 71 25.10 -2.44 -5.91
CA ILE A 71 24.61 -1.38 -5.03
C ILE A 71 24.42 -1.96 -3.63
N ASP A 72 25.33 -1.62 -2.73
CA ASP A 72 25.26 -2.04 -1.33
C ASP A 72 24.43 -1.04 -0.50
N VAL A 73 23.30 -1.51 0.03
CA VAL A 73 22.43 -0.75 0.93
C VAL A 73 22.39 -1.42 2.30
N GLY A 74 22.46 -0.63 3.37
CA GLY A 74 22.48 -1.18 4.73
C GLY A 74 21.17 -1.89 5.11
N ARG A 75 20.03 -1.30 4.73
CA ARG A 75 18.70 -1.80 5.02
C ARG A 75 17.72 -1.42 3.91
N VAL A 76 16.83 -2.35 3.58
CA VAL A 76 15.62 -2.07 2.81
C VAL A 76 14.44 -2.49 3.68
N LYS A 77 13.40 -1.66 3.73
CA LYS A 77 12.12 -1.99 4.34
C LYS A 77 11.04 -1.88 3.28
N VAL A 78 10.11 -2.84 3.24
CA VAL A 78 9.08 -2.90 2.19
C VAL A 78 7.71 -2.69 2.81
N THR A 79 7.04 -1.65 2.35
CA THR A 79 5.63 -1.39 2.66
C THR A 79 4.77 -1.82 1.48
N LEU A 80 3.75 -2.65 1.75
CA LEU A 80 2.68 -2.95 0.81
C LEU A 80 1.58 -1.92 0.98
N GLY A 81 1.11 -1.34 -0.13
CA GLY A 81 0.03 -0.36 -0.16
C GLY A 81 -1.18 -0.88 -0.93
N TYR A 82 -2.37 -0.67 -0.36
CA TYR A 82 -3.65 -0.99 -0.98
C TYR A 82 -4.51 0.26 -1.06
N LEU A 83 -5.22 0.44 -2.18
CA LEU A 83 -6.23 1.48 -2.35
C LEU A 83 -7.60 0.82 -2.45
N ILE A 84 -8.51 1.24 -1.58
CA ILE A 84 -9.84 0.63 -1.43
C ILE A 84 -10.88 1.69 -1.75
N LYS A 85 -11.65 1.49 -2.81
CA LYS A 85 -12.79 2.36 -3.16
C LYS A 85 -14.08 1.74 -2.61
N ALA A 86 -14.49 2.13 -1.41
CA ALA A 86 -15.65 1.59 -0.73
C ALA A 86 -16.27 2.63 0.21
N ASP A 87 -17.57 2.53 0.49
CA ASP A 87 -18.24 3.35 1.49
C ASP A 87 -18.14 2.66 2.86
N LEU A 88 -16.95 2.76 3.48
CA LEU A 88 -16.66 2.16 4.79
C LEU A 88 -16.58 3.24 5.86
N GLN A 89 -17.17 2.96 7.02
CA GLN A 89 -16.91 3.76 8.22
C GLN A 89 -15.46 3.55 8.68
N VAL A 90 -14.91 4.53 9.41
CA VAL A 90 -13.51 4.49 9.86
C VAL A 90 -13.24 3.25 10.71
N GLU A 91 -14.18 2.87 11.57
CA GLU A 91 -14.07 1.71 12.45
C GLU A 91 -14.06 0.38 11.66
N GLU A 92 -14.79 0.31 10.55
CA GLU A 92 -14.83 -0.85 9.65
C GLU A 92 -13.51 -0.98 8.90
N LEU A 93 -12.99 0.13 8.40
CA LEU A 93 -11.70 0.18 7.73
C LEU A 93 -10.56 -0.22 8.67
N GLN A 94 -10.55 0.27 9.90
CA GLN A 94 -9.55 -0.07 10.91
C GLN A 94 -9.52 -1.57 11.22
N ARG A 95 -10.69 -2.22 11.34
CA ARG A 95 -10.78 -3.67 11.54
C ARG A 95 -10.25 -4.43 10.33
N THR A 96 -10.67 -4.00 9.13
CA THR A 96 -10.27 -4.61 7.85
C THR A 96 -8.75 -4.71 7.69
N VAL A 97 -7.97 -3.75 8.22
CA VAL A 97 -6.50 -3.79 8.17
C VAL A 97 -5.96 -5.13 8.65
N TYR A 98 -6.39 -5.60 9.82
CA TYR A 98 -5.87 -6.84 10.40
C TYR A 98 -6.75 -8.07 10.16
N ASP A 99 -8.01 -7.87 9.77
CA ASP A 99 -8.87 -8.97 9.34
C ASP A 99 -8.49 -9.51 7.94
N LEU A 100 -7.86 -8.66 7.10
CA LEU A 100 -7.62 -8.99 5.70
C LEU A 100 -6.22 -8.67 5.15
N PHE A 101 -5.64 -7.52 5.51
CA PHE A 101 -4.46 -7.01 4.79
C PHE A 101 -3.13 -7.24 5.51
N ALA A 102 -3.14 -7.34 6.84
CA ALA A 102 -1.95 -7.43 7.66
C ALA A 102 -2.07 -8.57 8.67
N ASP A 103 -0.97 -9.29 8.86
CA ASP A 103 -0.88 -10.24 9.98
C ASP A 103 -0.68 -9.45 11.31
N PRO A 104 -1.58 -9.58 12.30
CA PRO A 104 -1.51 -8.79 13.53
C PRO A 104 -0.31 -9.15 14.41
N ILE A 105 0.31 -10.31 14.21
CA ILE A 105 1.46 -10.76 14.97
C ILE A 105 2.74 -10.18 14.37
N ILE A 106 2.94 -10.30 13.05
CA ILE A 106 4.23 -10.01 12.41
C ILE A 106 4.27 -8.76 11.52
N GLU A 107 3.14 -8.08 11.31
CA GLU A 107 3.06 -6.87 10.47
C GLU A 107 2.44 -5.68 11.21
N HIS A 108 2.96 -4.48 10.94
CA HIS A 108 2.29 -3.21 11.26
C HIS A 108 1.38 -2.86 10.09
N GLY A 109 0.11 -2.59 10.38
CA GLY A 109 -0.86 -2.07 9.43
C GLY A 109 -1.41 -0.72 9.88
N THR A 110 -1.63 0.19 8.92
CA THR A 110 -2.33 1.46 9.13
C THR A 110 -3.35 1.69 8.02
N CYS A 111 -4.38 2.49 8.29
CA CYS A 111 -5.36 2.92 7.29
C CYS A 111 -5.48 4.44 7.27
N ASN A 112 -5.59 5.01 6.07
CA ASN A 112 -5.65 6.45 5.80
C ASN A 112 -4.52 7.27 6.46
N GLY A 113 -3.38 6.62 6.74
CA GLY A 113 -2.16 7.22 7.26
C GLY A 113 -0.95 6.70 6.50
N ASN A 114 0.22 7.25 6.80
CA ASN A 114 1.48 6.89 6.16
C ASN A 114 2.42 6.28 7.19
N LEU A 115 2.91 5.06 6.95
CA LEU A 115 3.84 4.39 7.87
C LEU A 115 5.19 5.11 7.96
N LEU A 116 5.60 5.85 6.92
CA LEU A 116 6.84 6.63 6.93
C LEU A 116 6.85 7.74 7.98
N ASP A 117 5.68 8.17 8.44
CA ASP A 117 5.53 9.20 9.48
C ASP A 117 5.51 8.59 10.90
N ASP A 118 5.59 7.26 11.05
CA ASP A 118 5.62 6.59 12.36
C ASP A 118 7.06 6.42 12.87
N ASP A 119 7.45 7.25 13.85
CA ASP A 119 8.79 7.23 14.48
C ASP A 119 9.15 5.88 15.13
N ASN A 120 8.17 5.04 15.47
CA ASN A 120 8.45 3.71 16.02
C ASN A 120 8.86 2.72 14.91
N ILE A 121 8.38 2.94 13.69
CA ILE A 121 8.63 2.07 12.53
C ILE A 121 9.83 2.59 11.73
N PHE A 122 9.94 3.91 11.56
CA PHE A 122 11.01 4.62 10.87
C PHE A 122 11.61 5.71 11.78
N PRO A 123 12.37 5.33 12.84
CA PRO A 123 12.98 6.29 13.76
C PRO A 123 14.00 7.22 13.09
N ASN A 124 14.51 6.82 11.93
CA ASN A 124 15.25 7.68 11.04
C ASN A 124 14.59 7.61 9.66
N PRO A 125 14.37 8.75 8.98
CA PRO A 125 13.82 8.75 7.63
C PRO A 125 14.76 7.99 6.68
N PRO A 126 14.22 7.17 5.76
CA PRO A 126 15.03 6.54 4.73
C PRO A 126 15.77 7.56 3.87
N GLU A 127 17.00 7.25 3.46
CA GLU A 127 17.79 8.10 2.54
C GLU A 127 17.17 8.18 1.14
N ALA A 128 16.39 7.17 0.77
CA ALA A 128 15.65 7.11 -0.48
C ALA A 128 14.34 6.34 -0.29
N ILE A 129 13.29 6.79 -0.98
CA ILE A 129 11.98 6.13 -1.01
C ILE A 129 11.63 5.88 -2.48
N VAL A 130 11.23 4.65 -2.79
CA VAL A 130 10.77 4.24 -4.11
C VAL A 130 9.37 3.66 -3.97
N GLN A 131 8.41 4.27 -4.66
CA GLN A 131 7.06 3.75 -4.76
C GLN A 131 6.88 3.06 -6.11
N VAL A 132 6.31 1.86 -6.09
CA VAL A 132 6.02 1.07 -7.29
C VAL A 132 4.53 0.79 -7.34
N GLY A 133 3.92 1.03 -8.49
CA GLY A 133 2.51 0.75 -8.76
C GLY A 133 2.33 -0.03 -10.05
N PHE A 134 1.16 -0.65 -10.19
CA PHE A 134 0.77 -1.33 -11.42
C PHE A 134 0.52 -0.33 -12.55
N LYS A 135 0.93 -0.69 -13.77
CA LYS A 135 0.58 0.08 -14.96
C LYS A 135 -0.90 -0.13 -15.32
N PRO A 136 -1.51 0.81 -16.06
CA PRO A 136 -2.84 0.63 -16.64
C PRO A 136 -2.99 -0.69 -17.40
N GLY A 137 -4.08 -1.41 -17.14
CA GLY A 137 -4.41 -2.68 -17.79
C GLY A 137 -3.65 -3.91 -17.28
N VAL A 138 -2.81 -3.76 -16.24
CA VAL A 138 -2.17 -4.90 -15.56
C VAL A 138 -3.13 -5.49 -14.52
N THR A 139 -3.13 -6.82 -14.41
CA THR A 139 -3.92 -7.52 -13.39
C THR A 139 -3.27 -7.36 -12.01
N ASP A 140 -4.03 -6.81 -11.07
CA ASP A 140 -3.69 -6.75 -9.66
C ASP A 140 -4.37 -7.90 -8.90
N ASN A 141 -3.70 -9.05 -8.80
CA ASN A 141 -4.24 -10.22 -8.12
C ASN A 141 -4.47 -9.98 -6.62
N ALA A 142 -3.60 -9.18 -5.98
CA ALA A 142 -3.70 -8.88 -4.56
C ALA A 142 -4.90 -7.95 -4.30
N GLY A 143 -5.08 -6.94 -5.16
CA GLY A 143 -6.27 -6.09 -5.15
C GLY A 143 -7.57 -6.86 -5.38
N GLN A 144 -7.58 -7.84 -6.29
CA GLN A 144 -8.75 -8.71 -6.48
C GLN A 144 -9.05 -9.58 -5.24
N ALA A 145 -8.03 -10.21 -4.65
CA ALA A 145 -8.21 -10.99 -3.43
C ALA A 145 -8.68 -10.12 -2.25
N GLY A 146 -8.18 -8.89 -2.14
CA GLY A 146 -8.64 -7.91 -1.16
C GLY A 146 -10.10 -7.51 -1.37
N LEU A 147 -10.52 -7.31 -2.62
CA LEU A 147 -11.93 -7.02 -2.94
C LEU A 147 -12.85 -8.19 -2.58
N ASP A 148 -12.45 -9.42 -2.91
CA ASP A 148 -13.21 -10.63 -2.58
C ASP A 148 -13.35 -10.80 -1.05
N GLY A 149 -12.27 -10.56 -0.31
CA GLY A 149 -12.27 -10.57 1.15
C GLY A 149 -13.19 -9.52 1.75
N LEU A 150 -13.12 -8.28 1.28
CA LEU A 150 -14.02 -7.18 1.69
C LEU A 150 -15.49 -7.54 1.47
N THR A 151 -15.83 -8.05 0.29
CA THR A 151 -17.20 -8.47 -0.07
C THR A 151 -17.69 -9.65 0.77
N THR A 152 -16.79 -10.41 1.38
CA THR A 152 -17.14 -11.52 2.28
C THR A 152 -17.40 -11.02 3.70
N LEU A 153 -16.70 -9.95 4.13
CA LEU A 153 -16.81 -9.38 5.47
C LEU A 153 -18.01 -8.42 5.63
N PHE A 154 -18.45 -7.77 4.55
CA PHE A 154 -19.52 -6.76 4.53
C PHE A 154 -20.62 -7.10 3.50
#